data_AF-A0A1G0I7N1-F1
#
_entry.id   AF-A0A1G0I7N1-F1
#
_cell.length_a   1.000
_cell.length_b   1.000
_cell.length_c   1.000
_cell.angle_alpha   90.00
_cell.angle_beta   90.00
_cell.angle_gamma   90.00
#
_symmetry.space_group_name_H-M   'P 1'
#
loop_
_entity.id
_entity.type
_entity.pdbx_description
1 polymer ?
#
loop_
_entity_poly.entity_id
_entity_poly.type
_entity_poly.pdbx_seq_one_letter_code
_entity_poly.pdbx_strand_id
1 'polypeptide(L)'
;MFERAIVWARHKNAPALLTFLSFIEAIFFPVPPELMLAPMCVAQPRRGFYFASLSLIGSMAGMFIGYAIGYYAIEMAMPFIEKMGYAAQFDSIKQEAAANGFWLLLIAGFTPVPFKIFTLASGAVGMPLLPFFFGGAIGRGKRVFLVAGA
;
A
#
# COMPACT_ATOMS: atom_id res chain seq x y z
N MET A 1 -10.67 -10.34 22.46
CA MET A 1 -10.44 -9.80 21.10
C MET A 1 -10.24 -10.92 20.07
N PHE A 2 -9.33 -11.88 20.31
CA PHE A 2 -9.07 -13.02 19.40
C PHE A 2 -10.29 -13.92 19.10
N GLU A 3 -11.12 -14.27 20.10
CA GLU A 3 -12.29 -15.14 19.86
C GLU A 3 -13.35 -14.49 18.96
N ARG A 4 -13.57 -13.18 19.07
CA ARG A 4 -14.48 -12.43 18.18
C ARG A 4 -13.92 -12.36 16.76
N ALA A 5 -12.61 -12.25 16.59
CA ALA A 5 -11.96 -12.27 15.29
C ALA A 5 -12.10 -13.63 14.59
N ILE A 6 -12.10 -14.75 15.34
CA ILE A 6 -12.36 -16.10 14.82
C ILE A 6 -13.83 -16.27 14.36
N VAL A 7 -14.79 -15.70 15.10
CA VAL A 7 -16.21 -15.70 14.70
C VAL A 7 -16.41 -14.86 13.44
N TRP A 8 -15.75 -13.70 13.33
CA TRP A 8 -15.80 -12.86 12.13
C TRP A 8 -15.09 -13.52 10.94
N ALA A 9 -13.99 -14.25 11.16
CA ALA A 9 -13.28 -15.02 10.15
C ALA A 9 -14.11 -16.17 9.56
N ARG A 10 -15.12 -16.68 10.29
CA ARG A 10 -16.04 -17.73 9.83
C ARG A 10 -17.23 -17.20 9.04
N HIS A 11 -17.47 -15.89 9.00
CA HIS A 11 -18.58 -15.32 8.25
C HIS A 11 -18.35 -15.43 6.74
N LYS A 12 -19.40 -15.74 5.97
CA LYS A 12 -19.39 -15.75 4.50
C LYS A 12 -18.75 -14.51 3.87
N ASN A 13 -18.89 -13.35 4.52
CA ASN A 13 -18.43 -12.06 4.04
C ASN A 13 -17.03 -11.67 4.54
N ALA A 14 -16.37 -12.51 5.34
CA ALA A 14 -15.04 -12.24 5.89
C ALA A 14 -13.97 -11.93 4.83
N PRO A 15 -13.93 -12.63 3.66
CA PRO A 15 -12.97 -12.30 2.61
C PRO A 15 -13.22 -10.93 1.98
N ALA A 16 -14.49 -10.54 1.80
CA ALA A 16 -14.85 -9.23 1.26
C ALA A 16 -14.51 -8.10 2.24
N LEU A 17 -14.75 -8.32 3.54
CA LEU A 17 -14.36 -7.38 4.59
C LEU A 17 -12.84 -7.21 4.66
N LEU A 18 -12.07 -8.30 4.52
CA LEU A 18 -10.61 -8.26 4.47
C LEU A 18 -10.13 -7.40 3.28
N THR A 19 -10.65 -7.63 2.07
CA THR A 19 -10.27 -6.84 0.89
C THR A 19 -10.64 -5.37 1.05
N PHE A 20 -11.83 -5.07 1.57
CA PHE A 20 -12.27 -3.69 1.80
C PHE A 20 -11.44 -2.98 2.86
N LEU A 21 -11.09 -3.67 3.94
CA LEU A 21 -10.27 -3.13 5.02
C LEU A 21 -8.83 -2.89 4.55
N SER A 22 -8.24 -3.81 3.77
CA SER A 22 -6.93 -3.60 3.13
C SER A 22 -6.94 -2.43 2.15
N PHE A 23 -8.05 -2.22 1.43
CA PHE A 23 -8.22 -1.09 0.52
C PHE A 23 -8.25 0.24 1.29
N ILE A 24 -9.10 0.36 2.32
CA ILE A 24 -9.18 1.60 3.12
C ILE A 24 -7.87 1.84 3.86
N GLU A 25 -7.26 0.78 4.42
CA GLU A 25 -5.98 0.87 5.10
C GLU A 25 -4.95 1.51 4.18
N ALA A 26 -4.85 1.07 2.92
CA ALA A 26 -3.88 1.60 1.98
C ALA A 26 -4.05 3.10 1.67
N ILE A 27 -5.25 3.68 1.88
CA ILE A 27 -5.53 5.08 1.54
C ILE A 27 -5.47 6.01 2.76
N PHE A 28 -6.25 5.75 3.82
CA PHE A 28 -6.48 6.76 4.88
C PHE A 28 -6.44 6.24 6.34
N PHE A 29 -6.07 4.97 6.58
CA PHE A 29 -6.09 4.31 7.91
C PHE A 29 -7.51 4.18 8.50
N PRO A 30 -8.05 2.94 8.61
CA PRO A 30 -7.95 2.30 9.92
C PRO A 30 -7.76 0.77 9.90
N VAL A 31 -7.16 0.28 11.00
CA VAL A 31 -6.85 -1.12 11.39
C VAL A 31 -5.92 -1.89 10.43
N PRO A 32 -4.78 -2.44 10.92
CA PRO A 32 -3.93 -3.31 10.11
C PRO A 32 -4.71 -4.55 9.63
N PRO A 33 -4.76 -4.85 8.31
CA PRO A 33 -5.47 -6.01 7.78
C PRO A 33 -4.93 -7.34 8.31
N GLU A 34 -3.71 -7.35 8.83
CA GLU A 34 -3.07 -8.48 9.49
C GLU A 34 -3.86 -8.99 10.70
N LEU A 35 -4.58 -8.10 11.41
CA LEU A 35 -5.43 -8.48 12.55
C LEU A 35 -6.60 -9.36 12.12
N MET A 36 -7.07 -9.24 10.88
CA MET A 36 -8.09 -10.13 10.30
C MET A 36 -7.46 -11.30 9.56
N LEU A 37 -6.35 -11.07 8.85
CA LEU A 37 -5.69 -12.10 8.06
C LEU A 37 -5.15 -13.25 8.93
N ALA A 38 -4.47 -12.94 10.04
CA ALA A 38 -3.87 -13.94 10.92
C ALA A 38 -4.90 -14.99 11.44
N PRO A 39 -6.04 -14.60 12.06
CA PRO A 39 -7.04 -15.57 12.49
C PRO A 39 -7.71 -16.32 11.33
N MET A 40 -7.85 -15.71 10.15
CA MET A 40 -8.38 -16.39 8.96
C MET A 40 -7.42 -17.48 8.45
N CYS A 41 -6.11 -17.21 8.44
CA CYS A 41 -5.08 -18.19 8.08
C CYS A 41 -5.03 -19.34 9.09
N VAL A 42 -5.07 -19.05 10.40
CA VAL A 42 -5.11 -20.10 11.44
C VAL A 42 -6.38 -20.94 11.35
N ALA A 43 -7.55 -20.33 11.08
CA ALA A 43 -8.81 -21.04 10.98
C ALA A 43 -8.93 -21.90 9.70
N GLN A 44 -8.33 -21.48 8.58
CA GLN A 44 -8.33 -22.21 7.31
C GLN A 44 -6.94 -22.17 6.64
N PRO A 45 -5.95 -22.96 7.14
CA PRO A 45 -4.56 -22.89 6.67
C PRO A 45 -4.41 -23.18 5.18
N ARG A 46 -5.21 -24.12 4.65
CA ARG A 46 -5.25 -24.46 3.22
C ARG A 46 -5.64 -23.29 2.31
N ARG A 47 -6.28 -22.24 2.86
CA ARG A 47 -6.71 -21.04 2.13
C ARG A 47 -5.93 -19.77 2.52
N GLY A 48 -4.87 -19.88 3.32
CA GLY A 48 -4.09 -18.72 3.76
C GLY A 48 -3.57 -17.86 2.60
N PHE A 49 -2.96 -18.50 1.59
CA PHE A 49 -2.49 -17.81 0.37
C PHE A 49 -3.60 -17.12 -0.43
N TYR A 50 -4.83 -17.67 -0.39
CA TYR A 50 -5.98 -17.07 -1.04
C TYR A 50 -6.40 -15.78 -0.33
N PHE A 51 -6.50 -15.79 0.99
CA PHE A 51 -6.80 -14.59 1.78
C PHE A 51 -5.70 -13.54 1.66
N ALA A 52 -4.43 -13.96 1.61
CA ALA A 52 -3.31 -13.06 1.37
C ALA A 52 -3.41 -12.37 0.01
N SER A 53 -3.73 -13.12 -1.04
CA SER A 53 -3.92 -12.58 -2.39
C SER A 53 -5.07 -11.56 -2.44
N LEU A 54 -6.20 -11.86 -1.79
CA LEU A 54 -7.34 -10.95 -1.70
C LEU A 54 -7.01 -9.65 -0.96
N SER A 55 -6.26 -9.75 0.13
CA SER A 55 -5.78 -8.59 0.90
C SER A 55 -4.81 -7.75 0.07
N LEU A 56 -3.89 -8.38 -0.66
CA LEU A 56 -2.95 -7.71 -1.55
C LEU A 56 -3.67 -6.95 -2.66
N ILE A 57 -4.65 -7.57 -3.34
CA ILE A 57 -5.43 -6.92 -4.40
C ILE A 57 -6.14 -5.68 -3.85
N GLY A 58 -6.79 -5.79 -2.68
CA GLY A 58 -7.42 -4.64 -2.02
C GLY A 58 -6.42 -3.53 -1.71
N SER A 59 -5.28 -3.87 -1.13
CA SER A 59 -4.21 -2.91 -0.83
C SER A 59 -3.64 -2.26 -2.09
N MET A 60 -3.48 -2.99 -3.19
CA MET A 60 -2.96 -2.44 -4.46
C MET A 60 -3.94 -1.46 -5.08
N ALA A 61 -5.25 -1.75 -5.05
CA ALA A 61 -6.27 -0.81 -5.49
C ALA A 61 -6.24 0.49 -4.66
N GLY A 62 -6.11 0.39 -3.34
CA GLY A 62 -5.98 1.57 -2.48
C GLY A 62 -4.66 2.34 -2.71
N MET A 63 -3.58 1.63 -3.06
CA MET A 63 -2.31 2.27 -3.42
C MET A 63 -2.43 3.17 -4.65
N PHE A 64 -3.16 2.75 -5.69
CA PHE A 64 -3.39 3.58 -6.87
C PHE A 64 -4.17 4.86 -6.54
N ILE A 65 -5.10 4.78 -5.58
CA ILE A 65 -5.80 5.98 -5.09
C ILE A 65 -4.83 6.87 -4.31
N GLY A 66 -3.97 6.31 -3.46
CA GLY A 66 -2.91 7.05 -2.79
C GLY A 66 -1.97 7.74 -3.79
N TYR A 67 -1.58 7.05 -4.86
CA TYR A 67 -0.79 7.64 -5.94
C TYR A 67 -1.53 8.82 -6.59
N ALA A 68 -2.80 8.65 -6.95
CA ALA A 68 -3.60 9.71 -7.55
C ALA A 68 -3.73 10.92 -6.62
N ILE A 69 -3.96 10.70 -5.32
CA ILE A 69 -4.00 11.77 -4.32
C ILE A 69 -2.68 12.53 -4.28
N GLY A 70 -1.55 11.83 -4.26
CA GLY A 70 -0.22 12.46 -4.30
C GLY A 70 -0.01 13.32 -5.55
N TYR A 71 -0.41 12.80 -6.71
CA TYR A 71 -0.30 13.49 -7.99
C TYR A 71 -1.14 14.78 -8.04
N TYR A 72 -2.41 14.74 -7.63
CA TYR A 72 -3.25 15.94 -7.62
C TYR A 72 -2.85 16.92 -6.51
N ALA A 73 -2.43 16.41 -5.35
CA ALA A 73 -1.98 17.26 -4.25
C ALA A 73 -0.74 18.09 -4.63
N ILE A 74 0.22 17.50 -5.35
CA ILE A 74 1.39 18.24 -5.79
C ILE A 74 1.04 19.26 -6.87
N GLU A 75 0.10 18.96 -7.75
CA GLU A 75 -0.33 19.87 -8.82
C GLU A 75 -0.93 21.14 -8.20
N MET A 76 -1.74 20.99 -7.14
CA MET A 76 -2.25 22.11 -6.35
C MET A 76 -1.16 22.86 -5.57
N ALA A 77 -0.10 22.18 -5.15
CA ALA A 77 1.02 22.77 -4.41
C ALA A 77 2.08 23.42 -5.31
N MET A 78 2.15 23.07 -6.59
CA MET A 78 3.18 23.51 -7.53
C MET A 78 3.31 25.04 -7.62
N PRO A 79 2.22 25.84 -7.67
CA PRO A 79 2.33 27.30 -7.67
C PRO A 79 3.01 27.87 -6.41
N PHE A 80 2.90 27.18 -5.27
CA PHE A 80 3.59 27.57 -4.03
C PHE A 80 5.07 27.19 -4.08
N ILE A 81 5.39 26.00 -4.61
CA ILE A 81 6.76 25.52 -4.80
C ILE A 81 7.53 26.45 -5.75
N GLU A 82 6.88 26.88 -6.84
CA GLU A 82 7.43 27.85 -7.79
C GLU A 82 7.69 29.20 -7.13
N LYS A 83 6.73 29.71 -6.33
CA LYS A 83 6.91 30.96 -5.57
C LYS A 83 8.06 30.90 -4.56
N MET A 84 8.33 29.72 -4.00
CA MET A 84 9.48 29.50 -3.11
C MET A 84 10.81 29.32 -3.86
N GLY A 85 10.80 29.25 -5.19
CA GLY A 85 12.00 29.05 -6.00
C GLY A 85 12.52 27.61 -6.01
N TYR A 86 11.70 26.63 -5.59
CA TYR A 86 12.10 25.22 -5.50
C TYR A 86 11.73 24.36 -6.73
N ALA A 87 11.24 24.98 -7.81
CA ALA A 87 10.77 24.26 -9.00
C ALA A 87 11.87 23.40 -9.64
N ALA A 88 13.09 23.92 -9.79
CA ALA A 88 14.21 23.20 -10.40
C ALA A 88 14.68 22.01 -9.57
N GLN A 89 14.71 22.15 -8.24
CA GLN A 89 15.01 21.06 -7.31
C GLN A 89 13.92 19.98 -7.39
N PHE A 90 12.66 20.40 -7.48
CA PHE A 90 11.54 19.48 -7.60
C PHE A 90 11.59 18.66 -8.91
N ASP A 91 11.94 19.28 -10.03
CA ASP A 91 12.11 18.55 -11.29
C ASP A 91 13.31 17.59 -11.26
N SER A 92 14.39 17.95 -10.56
CA SER A 92 15.51 17.03 -10.32
C SER A 92 15.04 15.79 -9.55
N ILE A 93 14.22 15.97 -8.51
CA ILE A 93 13.63 14.87 -7.73
C ILE A 93 12.73 13.99 -8.60
N LYS A 94 11.92 14.57 -9.50
CA LYS A 94 11.09 13.79 -10.44
C LYS A 94 11.94 12.92 -11.36
N GLN A 95 13.02 13.48 -11.91
CA GLN A 95 13.91 12.74 -12.80
C GLN A 95 14.59 11.58 -12.07
N GLU A 96 15.06 11.82 -10.84
CA GLU A 96 15.66 10.78 -10.02
C GLU A 96 14.66 9.70 -9.62
N ALA A 97 13.42 10.09 -9.28
CA ALA A 97 12.34 9.15 -9.01
C ALA A 97 11.94 8.34 -10.25
N ALA A 98 12.00 8.92 -11.45
CA ALA A 98 11.75 8.19 -12.70
C ALA A 98 12.82 7.13 -12.98
N ALA A 99 14.09 7.42 -12.66
CA ALA A 99 15.21 6.50 -12.86
C ALA A 99 15.31 5.43 -11.75
N ASN A 100 15.21 5.82 -10.49
CA ASN A 100 15.55 5.00 -9.32
C ASN A 100 14.35 4.68 -8.42
N GLY A 101 13.16 5.20 -8.72
CA GLY A 101 11.98 5.06 -7.85
C GLY A 101 11.60 3.61 -7.56
N PHE A 102 11.86 2.67 -8.48
CA PHE A 102 11.62 1.25 -8.24
C PHE A 102 12.40 0.73 -7.03
N TRP A 103 13.70 1.00 -7.00
CA TRP A 103 14.60 0.56 -5.94
C TRP A 103 14.26 1.24 -4.61
N LEU A 104 13.91 2.52 -4.66
CA LEU A 104 13.46 3.27 -3.49
C LEU A 104 12.18 2.66 -2.89
N LEU A 105 11.19 2.33 -3.72
CA LEU A 105 9.96 1.66 -3.25
C LEU A 105 10.21 0.26 -2.73
N LEU A 106 11.11 -0.49 -3.38
CA LEU A 106 11.47 -1.82 -2.94
C LEU A 106 12.09 -1.75 -1.55
N ILE A 107 13.13 -0.93 -1.36
CA ILE A 107 13.79 -0.72 -0.06
C ILE A 107 12.79 -0.20 0.98
N ALA A 108 11.95 0.77 0.61
CA ALA A 108 10.91 1.31 1.46
C ALA A 108 9.95 0.22 1.99
N GLY A 109 9.61 -0.77 1.16
CA GLY A 109 8.83 -1.95 1.58
C GLY A 109 9.51 -2.84 2.63
N PHE A 110 10.81 -2.68 2.86
CA PHE A 110 11.56 -3.34 3.96
C PHE A 110 11.81 -2.44 5.15
N THR A 111 11.58 -1.13 5.03
CA THR A 111 11.67 -0.21 6.16
C THR A 111 10.42 -0.26 7.05
N PRO A 112 10.54 0.06 8.35
CA PRO A 112 9.39 0.19 9.25
C PRO A 112 8.52 1.43 8.98
N VAL A 113 8.91 2.26 7.99
CA VAL A 113 8.19 3.48 7.64
C VAL A 113 6.85 3.13 6.97
N PRO A 114 5.75 3.86 7.27
CA PRO A 114 4.45 3.60 6.68
C PRO A 114 4.49 3.67 5.14
N PHE A 115 4.19 2.55 4.48
CA PHE A 115 4.25 2.43 3.01
C PHE A 115 3.40 3.48 2.28
N LYS A 116 2.32 3.96 2.91
CA LYS A 116 1.39 4.98 2.38
C LYS A 116 2.07 6.31 2.08
N ILE A 117 3.06 6.70 2.89
CA ILE A 117 3.85 7.92 2.68
C ILE A 117 4.61 7.81 1.37
N PHE A 118 5.25 6.67 1.11
CA PHE A 118 5.90 6.41 -0.18
C PHE A 118 4.92 6.36 -1.32
N THR A 119 3.70 5.86 -1.07
CA THR A 119 2.66 5.79 -2.10
C THR A 119 2.22 7.20 -2.56
N LEU A 120 1.97 8.09 -1.59
CA LEU A 120 1.68 9.50 -1.82
C LEU A 120 2.87 10.20 -2.49
N ALA A 121 4.08 9.99 -1.99
CA ALA A 121 5.29 10.58 -2.54
C ALA A 121 5.54 10.15 -3.99
N SER A 122 5.35 8.86 -4.31
CA SER A 122 5.44 8.34 -5.68
C SER A 122 4.45 9.01 -6.63
N GLY A 123 3.23 9.29 -6.16
CA GLY A 123 2.25 10.09 -6.90
C GLY A 123 2.71 11.53 -7.11
N ALA A 124 3.19 12.18 -6.05
CA ALA A 124 3.66 13.56 -6.08
C ALA A 124 4.85 13.76 -7.03
N VAL A 125 5.77 12.79 -7.11
CA VAL A 125 6.91 12.88 -8.05
C VAL A 125 6.58 12.34 -9.45
N GLY A 126 5.34 11.89 -9.70
CA GLY A 126 4.93 11.36 -11.00
C GLY A 126 5.69 10.10 -11.40
N MET A 127 6.00 9.23 -10.44
CA MET A 127 6.77 8.02 -10.69
C MET A 127 6.05 7.10 -11.70
N PRO A 128 6.75 6.45 -12.66
CA PRO A 128 6.10 5.57 -13.62
C PRO A 128 5.29 4.45 -12.94
N LEU A 129 4.09 4.16 -13.47
CA LEU A 129 3.14 3.24 -12.82
C LEU A 129 3.63 1.79 -12.76
N LEU A 130 4.40 1.33 -13.75
CA LEU A 130 4.94 -0.04 -13.78
C LEU A 130 5.89 -0.33 -12.60
N PRO A 131 6.98 0.43 -12.40
CA PRO A 131 7.85 0.21 -11.24
C PRO A 131 7.13 0.45 -9.91
N PHE A 132 6.16 1.37 -9.88
CA PHE A 132 5.32 1.57 -8.71
C PHE A 132 4.48 0.33 -8.37
N PHE A 133 3.83 -0.26 -9.38
CA PHE A 133 3.02 -1.47 -9.23
C PHE A 133 3.85 -2.65 -8.71
N PHE A 134 4.98 -2.94 -9.35
CA PHE A 134 5.82 -4.08 -8.96
C PHE A 134 6.52 -3.85 -7.61
N GLY A 135 7.07 -2.67 -7.37
CA GLY A 135 7.67 -2.32 -6.08
C GLY A 135 6.65 -2.39 -4.93
N GLY A 136 5.44 -1.89 -5.20
CA GLY A 136 4.29 -2.00 -4.32
C GLY A 136 3.85 -3.42 -4.00
N ALA A 137 3.66 -4.23 -5.05
CA ALA A 137 3.27 -5.62 -4.93
C ALA A 137 4.26 -6.42 -4.08
N ILE A 138 5.57 -6.22 -4.29
CA ILE A 138 6.62 -6.88 -3.51
C ILE A 138 6.63 -6.38 -2.07
N GLY A 139 6.63 -5.05 -1.87
CA GLY A 139 6.70 -4.45 -0.54
C GLY A 139 5.52 -4.82 0.36
N ARG A 140 4.29 -4.72 -0.18
CA ARG A 140 3.05 -5.08 0.54
C ARG A 140 2.84 -6.59 0.61
N GLY A 141 3.08 -7.30 -0.50
CA GLY A 141 2.87 -8.74 -0.61
C GLY A 141 3.68 -9.51 0.42
N LYS A 142 4.96 -9.18 0.60
CA LYS A 142 5.82 -9.81 1.61
C LYS A 142 5.15 -9.88 2.98
N ARG A 143 4.62 -8.75 3.47
CA ARG A 143 4.04 -8.67 4.82
C ARG A 143 2.81 -9.56 4.98
N VAL A 144 1.95 -9.57 3.97
CA VAL A 144 0.69 -10.34 3.95
C VAL A 144 0.97 -11.84 3.77
N PHE A 145 1.90 -12.21 2.89
CA PHE A 145 2.26 -13.60 2.64
C PHE A 145 3.09 -14.21 3.78
N LEU A 146 3.93 -13.44 4.47
CA LEU A 146 4.64 -13.91 5.67
C LEU A 146 3.67 -14.31 6.78
N VAL A 147 2.58 -13.55 6.97
CA VAL A 147 1.53 -13.88 7.95
C VAL A 147 0.70 -15.10 7.52
N ALA A 148 0.56 -15.34 6.21
CA ALA A 148 -0.19 -16.49 5.70
C ALA A 148 0.61 -17.80 5.67
N GLY A 149 1.95 -17.70 5.66
CA GLY A 149 2.85 -18.85 5.70
C GLY A 149 3.35 -19.25 7.09
N ALA A 150 3.06 -18.43 8.11
CA ALA A 150 3.35 -18.70 9.53
C ALA A 150 2.22 -19.53 10.17
#